data_AF-A0A3C0S3N3-F1
#
_entry.id   AF-A0A3C0S3N3-F1
#
_cell.length_a   1.000
_cell.length_b   1.000
_cell.length_c   1.000
_cell.angle_alpha   90.00
_cell.angle_beta   90.00
_cell.angle_gamma   90.00
#
_symmetry.space_group_name_H-M   'P 1'
#
loop_
_entity.id
_entity.type
_entity.pdbx_description
1 polymer ?
#
loop_
_entity_poly.entity_id
_entity_poly.type
_entity_poly.pdbx_seq_one_letter_code
_entity_poly.pdbx_strand_id
1 'polypeptide(L)'
;DSRQAFEIDAAKSTCGELLYQYPFMPFAELTLLANFTGMYKRFLDLIEKLFVLKSNQSKWEKSESKAAFRVLDDFQQDYANRREEIMNLAALSWENLHDGNDNAAIYEQIGIQSRDFVESILTNTIRLYPHTGISGAAIDHEINIIFRNIFTASQHKLLQKSL
;
A
#
# COMPACT_ATOMS: atom_id res chain seq x y z
N ASP A 1 -4.81 10.94 -42.93
CA ASP A 1 -3.84 12.00 -43.21
C ASP A 1 -2.79 11.97 -42.11
N SER A 2 -1.50 11.81 -42.43
CA SER A 2 -0.43 11.74 -41.42
C SER A 2 -0.29 13.03 -40.61
N ARG A 3 -0.89 14.15 -41.06
CA ARG A 3 -0.93 15.43 -40.34
C ARG A 3 -1.97 15.49 -39.22
N GLN A 4 -2.79 14.44 -39.04
CA GLN A 4 -3.81 14.33 -37.99
C GLN A 4 -3.63 13.07 -37.13
N ALA A 5 -2.44 12.47 -37.15
CA ALA A 5 -2.09 11.33 -36.31
C ALA A 5 -0.98 11.74 -35.34
N PHE A 6 -1.00 11.15 -34.14
CA PHE A 6 0.10 11.21 -33.20
C PHE A 6 0.52 9.78 -32.84
N GLU A 7 1.78 9.63 -32.46
CA GLU A 7 2.37 8.35 -32.12
C GLU A 7 2.65 8.31 -30.61
N ILE A 8 2.21 7.24 -29.97
CA ILE A 8 2.42 7.02 -28.53
C ILE A 8 3.63 6.08 -28.40
N ASP A 9 4.82 6.68 -28.43
CA ASP A 9 6.10 6.00 -28.25
C ASP A 9 6.96 6.82 -27.29
N ALA A 10 7.51 6.18 -26.26
CA ALA A 10 8.40 6.82 -25.30
C ALA A 10 9.63 7.45 -25.97
N ALA A 11 10.16 6.82 -27.02
CA ALA A 11 11.30 7.34 -27.79
C ALA A 11 10.96 8.61 -28.59
N LYS A 12 9.68 8.93 -28.73
CA LYS A 12 9.18 10.12 -29.45
C LYS A 12 8.63 11.20 -28.49
N SER A 13 8.88 11.05 -27.18
CA SER A 13 8.52 12.07 -26.19
C SER A 13 9.17 13.41 -26.52
N THR A 14 8.36 14.46 -26.63
CA THR A 14 8.83 15.82 -26.89
C THR A 14 9.09 16.62 -25.60
N CYS A 15 8.72 16.07 -24.44
CA CYS A 15 8.89 16.75 -23.15
C CYS A 15 10.11 16.20 -22.41
N GLY A 16 11.19 16.98 -22.35
CA GLY A 16 12.46 16.56 -21.76
C GLY A 16 12.53 16.64 -20.23
N GLU A 17 11.45 17.04 -19.53
CA GLU A 17 11.48 17.09 -18.07
C GLU A 17 11.53 15.67 -17.48
N LEU A 18 12.33 15.51 -16.43
CA LEU A 18 12.65 14.20 -15.85
C LEU A 18 11.42 13.39 -15.44
N LEU A 19 10.38 14.05 -14.94
CA LEU A 19 9.12 13.41 -14.56
C LEU A 19 8.47 12.66 -15.73
N TYR A 20 8.53 13.21 -16.94
CA TYR A 20 7.97 12.59 -18.15
C TYR A 20 8.90 11.54 -18.78
N GLN A 21 10.11 11.39 -18.26
CA GLN A 21 11.07 10.36 -18.64
C GLN A 21 11.02 9.15 -17.69
N TYR A 22 10.35 9.27 -16.53
CA TYR A 22 10.20 8.16 -15.60
C TYR A 22 9.27 7.08 -16.18
N PRO A 23 9.66 5.79 -16.22
CA PRO A 23 8.86 4.76 -16.88
C PRO A 23 7.49 4.54 -16.23
N PHE A 24 6.47 4.35 -17.09
CA PHE A 24 5.08 4.21 -16.67
C PHE A 24 4.86 3.10 -15.64
N MET A 25 5.45 1.92 -15.84
CA MET A 25 5.19 0.74 -14.99
C MET A 25 5.57 0.96 -13.51
N PRO A 26 6.84 1.27 -13.17
CA PRO A 26 7.21 1.53 -11.77
C PRO A 26 6.48 2.75 -11.19
N PHE A 27 6.15 3.76 -12.01
CA PHE A 27 5.35 4.90 -11.56
C PHE A 27 3.92 4.50 -11.16
N ALA A 28 3.27 3.67 -11.97
CA ALA A 28 1.94 3.15 -11.71
C ALA A 28 1.92 2.23 -10.48
N GLU A 29 2.93 1.38 -10.31
CA GLU A 29 3.08 0.51 -9.13
C GLU A 29 3.22 1.34 -7.85
N LEU A 30 4.11 2.33 -7.82
CA LEU A 30 4.29 3.23 -6.68
C LEU A 30 3.02 4.04 -6.37
N THR A 31 2.34 4.55 -7.40
CA THR A 31 1.11 5.34 -7.25
C THR A 31 -0.01 4.52 -6.62
N LEU A 32 -0.21 3.28 -7.09
CA LEU A 32 -1.21 2.39 -6.49
C LEU A 32 -0.83 1.99 -5.08
N LEU A 33 0.43 1.63 -4.84
CA LEU A 33 0.90 1.25 -3.51
C LEU A 33 0.74 2.39 -2.49
N ALA A 34 0.96 3.65 -2.90
CA ALA A 34 0.72 4.81 -2.04
C ALA A 34 -0.74 4.87 -1.52
N ASN A 35 -1.71 4.53 -2.36
CA ASN A 35 -3.11 4.44 -1.96
C ASN A 35 -3.35 3.32 -0.94
N PHE A 36 -2.81 2.11 -1.19
CA PHE A 36 -2.92 0.99 -0.26
C PHE A 36 -2.28 1.28 1.09
N THR A 37 -1.06 1.79 1.09
CA THR A 37 -0.30 2.07 2.32
C THR A 37 -0.92 3.17 3.15
N GLY A 38 -1.53 4.19 2.52
CA GLY A 38 -2.29 5.22 3.22
C GLY A 38 -3.54 4.67 3.89
N MET A 39 -4.34 3.89 3.15
CA MET A 39 -5.54 3.25 3.70
C MET A 39 -5.19 2.28 4.84
N TYR A 40 -4.16 1.45 4.65
CA TYR A 40 -3.75 0.46 5.63
C TYR A 40 -3.20 1.10 6.91
N LYS A 41 -2.40 2.18 6.80
CA LYS A 41 -1.96 2.94 7.98
C LYS A 41 -3.14 3.45 8.79
N ARG A 42 -4.13 4.04 8.12
CA ARG A 42 -5.34 4.52 8.80
C ARG A 42 -6.12 3.37 9.42
N PHE A 43 -6.21 2.21 8.76
CA PHE A 43 -6.83 1.02 9.32
C PHE A 43 -6.14 0.57 10.62
N LEU A 44 -4.80 0.47 10.63
CA LEU A 44 -4.03 0.14 11.84
C LEU A 44 -4.29 1.12 12.98
N ASP A 45 -4.32 2.43 12.70
CA ASP A 45 -4.60 3.46 13.71
C ASP A 45 -5.99 3.33 14.34
N LEU A 46 -6.99 2.93 13.54
CA LEU A 46 -8.35 2.72 14.04
C LEU A 46 -8.46 1.43 14.87
N ILE A 47 -7.74 0.38 14.47
CA ILE A 47 -7.67 -0.88 15.24
C ILE A 47 -6.98 -0.65 16.57
N GLU A 48 -5.89 0.12 16.61
CA GLU A 48 -5.22 0.49 17.85
C GLU A 48 -6.15 1.23 18.81
N LYS A 49 -6.83 2.27 18.32
CA LYS A 49 -7.83 3.02 19.11
C LYS A 49 -8.92 2.11 19.63
N LEU A 50 -9.43 1.20 18.80
CA LEU A 50 -10.43 0.23 19.21
C LEU A 50 -9.90 -0.69 20.33
N PHE A 51 -8.66 -1.17 20.22
CA PHE A 51 -8.06 -2.05 21.22
C PHE A 51 -7.88 -1.33 22.56
N VAL A 52 -7.44 -0.06 22.54
CA VAL A 52 -7.33 0.78 23.74
C VAL A 52 -8.70 1.00 24.40
N LEU A 53 -9.73 1.26 23.62
CA LEU A 53 -11.09 1.41 24.15
C LEU A 53 -11.60 0.10 24.77
N LYS A 54 -11.35 -1.03 24.11
CA LYS A 54 -11.75 -2.36 24.60
C LYS A 54 -11.04 -2.75 25.88
N SER A 55 -9.74 -2.47 26.01
CA SER A 55 -8.96 -2.83 27.21
C SER A 55 -9.41 -2.03 28.44
N ASN A 56 -9.86 -0.79 28.25
CA ASN A 56 -10.39 0.06 29.32
C ASN A 56 -11.78 -0.35 29.81
N GLN A 57 -12.55 -1.13 29.04
CA GLN A 57 -13.93 -1.51 29.37
C GLN A 57 -14.06 -2.79 30.24
N SER A 58 -12.96 -3.26 30.85
CA SER A 58 -12.88 -4.38 31.82
C SER A 58 -13.36 -5.77 31.37
N LYS A 59 -14.04 -5.90 30.21
CA LYS A 59 -14.57 -7.18 29.70
C LYS A 59 -13.63 -7.93 28.77
N TRP A 60 -12.49 -7.34 28.40
CA TRP A 60 -11.50 -8.00 27.58
C TRP A 60 -10.49 -8.73 28.46
N GLU A 61 -10.38 -10.05 28.29
CA GLU A 61 -9.47 -10.89 29.06
C GLU A 61 -8.02 -10.42 28.86
N LYS A 62 -7.24 -10.39 29.95
CA LYS A 62 -5.91 -9.75 29.95
C LYS A 62 -4.93 -10.47 29.02
N SER A 63 -5.01 -11.79 28.91
CA SER A 63 -4.11 -12.55 28.03
C SER A 63 -4.48 -12.37 26.55
N GLU A 64 -5.77 -12.38 26.22
CA GLU A 64 -6.29 -12.08 24.88
C GLU A 64 -5.94 -10.66 24.41
N SER A 65 -6.10 -9.67 25.28
CA SER A 65 -5.76 -8.28 24.94
C SER A 65 -4.28 -8.11 24.64
N LYS A 66 -3.40 -8.67 25.48
CA LYS A 66 -1.95 -8.63 25.26
C LYS A 66 -1.54 -9.31 23.94
N ALA A 67 -2.14 -10.45 23.62
CA ALA A 67 -1.87 -11.16 22.36
C ALA A 67 -2.30 -10.33 21.14
N ALA A 68 -3.47 -9.70 21.20
CA ALA A 68 -3.96 -8.86 20.11
C ALA A 68 -3.10 -7.60 19.89
N PHE A 69 -2.71 -6.91 20.97
CA PHE A 69 -1.79 -5.78 20.88
C PHE A 69 -0.43 -6.17 20.30
N ARG A 70 0.10 -7.35 20.66
CA ARG A 70 1.35 -7.85 20.08
C ARG A 70 1.24 -8.06 18.57
N VAL A 71 0.15 -8.68 18.10
CA VAL A 71 -0.08 -8.87 16.66
C VAL A 71 -0.20 -7.52 15.94
N LEU A 72 -0.86 -6.54 16.55
CA LEU A 72 -0.97 -5.20 15.99
C LEU A 72 0.40 -4.50 15.90
N ASP A 73 1.21 -4.59 16.95
CA ASP A 73 2.56 -4.02 17.01
C ASP A 73 3.48 -4.65 15.93
N ASP A 74 3.45 -5.98 15.80
CA ASP A 74 4.18 -6.69 14.75
C ASP A 74 3.79 -6.18 13.34
N PHE A 75 2.50 -5.91 13.10
CA PHE A 75 2.01 -5.38 11.83
C PHE A 75 2.35 -3.91 11.59
N GLN A 76 2.34 -3.09 12.64
CA GLN A 76 2.77 -1.69 12.57
C GLN A 76 4.28 -1.60 12.25
N GLN A 77 5.08 -2.49 12.83
CA GLN A 77 6.51 -2.57 12.55
C GLN A 77 6.81 -3.07 11.13
N ASP A 78 6.14 -4.13 10.67
CA ASP A 78 6.27 -4.63 9.28
C ASP A 78 5.89 -3.54 8.28
N TYR A 79 4.79 -2.81 8.53
CA TYR A 79 4.38 -1.66 7.73
C TYR A 79 5.48 -0.59 7.65
N ALA A 80 6.05 -0.18 8.79
CA ALA A 80 7.06 0.86 8.84
C ALA A 80 8.30 0.46 8.03
N ASN A 81 8.78 -0.76 8.21
CA ASN A 81 9.94 -1.30 7.51
C ASN A 81 9.74 -1.35 5.99
N ARG A 82 8.61 -1.92 5.53
CA ARG A 82 8.30 -2.03 4.09
C ARG A 82 8.08 -0.67 3.43
N ARG A 83 7.46 0.26 4.17
CA ARG A 83 7.28 1.65 3.70
C ARG A 83 8.63 2.34 3.54
N GLU A 84 9.54 2.16 4.49
CA GLU A 84 10.89 2.71 4.38
C GLU A 84 11.64 2.11 3.17
N GLU A 85 11.60 0.79 3.00
CA GLU A 85 12.22 0.10 1.87
C GLU A 85 11.72 0.61 0.52
N ILE A 86 10.39 0.72 0.33
CA ILE A 86 9.86 1.19 -0.95
C ILE A 86 10.16 2.67 -1.20
N MET A 87 10.16 3.50 -0.16
CA MET A 87 10.51 4.92 -0.29
C MET A 87 11.98 5.09 -0.68
N ASN A 88 12.87 4.25 -0.14
CA ASN A 88 14.28 4.24 -0.51
C ASN A 88 14.47 3.76 -1.96
N LEU A 89 13.74 2.74 -2.42
CA LEU A 89 13.77 2.31 -3.81
C LEU A 89 13.27 3.41 -4.77
N ALA A 90 12.21 4.12 -4.41
CA ALA A 90 11.67 5.22 -5.20
C ALA A 90 12.61 6.44 -5.25
N ALA A 91 13.28 6.75 -4.14
CA ALA A 91 14.29 7.82 -4.11
C ALA A 91 15.51 7.45 -4.96
N LEU A 92 16.03 6.22 -4.81
CA LEU A 92 17.16 5.72 -5.58
C LEU A 92 16.84 5.68 -7.08
N SER A 93 15.65 5.22 -7.47
CA SER A 93 15.27 5.19 -8.88
C SER A 93 15.19 6.59 -9.48
N TRP A 94 14.74 7.58 -8.71
CA TRP A 94 14.71 8.97 -9.12
C TRP A 94 16.11 9.56 -9.30
N GLU A 95 17.01 9.34 -8.33
CA GLU A 95 18.41 9.77 -8.40
C GLU A 95 19.13 9.13 -9.59
N ASN A 96 18.97 7.82 -9.79
CA ASN A 96 19.53 7.12 -10.93
C ASN A 96 19.02 7.68 -12.26
N LEU A 97 17.74 8.02 -12.36
CA LEU A 97 17.18 8.63 -13.57
C LEU A 97 17.79 10.02 -13.82
N HIS A 98 17.99 10.81 -12.76
CA HIS A 98 18.65 12.11 -12.86
C HIS A 98 20.10 12.00 -13.35
N ASP A 99 20.85 11.03 -12.83
CA ASP A 99 22.27 10.83 -13.13
C ASP A 99 22.53 10.04 -14.41
N GLY A 100 21.48 9.45 -15.01
CA GLY A 100 21.59 8.58 -16.20
C GLY A 100 22.08 7.17 -15.89
N ASN A 101 21.93 6.71 -14.65
CA ASN A 101 22.24 5.35 -14.23
C ASN A 101 21.13 4.35 -14.64
N ASP A 102 21.51 3.08 -14.83
CA ASP A 102 20.54 2.02 -15.12
C ASP A 102 19.64 1.73 -13.90
N ASN A 103 18.35 1.55 -14.17
CA ASN A 103 17.32 1.28 -13.17
C ASN A 103 16.58 -0.03 -13.39
N ALA A 104 16.97 -0.86 -14.37
CA ALA A 104 16.22 -2.08 -14.71
C ALA A 104 15.94 -2.96 -13.47
N ALA A 105 16.96 -3.22 -12.66
CA ALA A 105 16.83 -4.01 -11.43
C ALA A 105 16.01 -3.29 -10.34
N ILE A 106 16.13 -1.97 -10.21
CA ILE A 106 15.38 -1.20 -9.21
C ILE A 106 13.90 -1.18 -9.54
N TYR A 107 13.53 -1.01 -10.81
CA TYR A 107 12.14 -1.05 -11.26
C TYR A 107 11.52 -2.43 -11.05
N GLU A 108 12.26 -3.51 -11.32
CA GLU A 108 11.80 -4.87 -11.02
C GLU A 108 11.55 -5.07 -9.51
N GLN A 109 12.48 -4.60 -8.67
CA GLN A 109 12.33 -4.67 -7.21
C GLN A 109 11.13 -3.86 -6.70
N ILE A 110 10.89 -2.66 -7.23
CA ILE A 110 9.69 -1.86 -6.91
C ILE A 110 8.43 -2.68 -7.19
N GLY A 111 8.35 -3.35 -8.34
CA GLY A 111 7.19 -4.17 -8.69
C GLY A 111 7.00 -5.37 -7.76
N ILE A 112 8.07 -6.09 -7.43
CA ILE A 112 8.02 -7.23 -6.49
C ILE A 112 7.57 -6.75 -5.11
N GLN A 113 8.25 -5.75 -4.55
CA GLN A 113 7.95 -5.24 -3.22
C GLN A 113 6.54 -4.64 -3.12
N SER A 114 6.07 -3.98 -4.18
CA SER A 114 4.70 -3.45 -4.22
C SER A 114 3.64 -4.55 -4.12
N ARG A 115 3.83 -5.66 -4.84
CA ARG A 115 2.91 -6.81 -4.80
C ARG A 115 2.95 -7.52 -3.45
N ASP A 116 4.15 -7.75 -2.93
CA ASP A 116 4.36 -8.36 -1.61
C ASP A 116 3.74 -7.52 -0.49
N PHE A 117 3.88 -6.20 -0.57
CA PHE A 117 3.30 -5.30 0.43
C PHE A 117 1.77 -5.29 0.36
N VAL A 118 1.17 -5.26 -0.83
CA VAL A 118 -0.29 -5.36 -0.98
C VAL A 118 -0.81 -6.70 -0.43
N GLU A 119 -0.13 -7.82 -0.69
CA GLU A 119 -0.50 -9.12 -0.13
C GLU A 119 -0.48 -9.12 1.41
N SER A 120 0.57 -8.54 2.02
CA SER A 120 0.66 -8.35 3.49
C SER A 120 -0.51 -7.51 4.00
N ILE A 121 -0.81 -6.38 3.34
CA ILE A 121 -1.93 -5.49 3.69
C ILE A 121 -3.25 -6.25 3.72
N LEU A 122 -3.56 -7.03 2.67
CA LEU A 122 -4.80 -7.79 2.59
C LEU A 122 -4.88 -8.84 3.70
N THR A 123 -3.81 -9.62 3.90
CA THR A 123 -3.72 -10.65 4.93
C THR A 123 -3.93 -10.07 6.32
N ASN A 124 -3.23 -8.99 6.64
CA ASN A 124 -3.28 -8.35 7.95
C ASN A 124 -4.64 -7.69 8.20
N THR A 125 -5.24 -7.09 7.16
CA THR A 125 -6.59 -6.52 7.22
C THR A 125 -7.62 -7.59 7.53
N ILE A 126 -7.58 -8.75 6.84
CA ILE A 126 -8.48 -9.90 7.13
C ILE A 126 -8.30 -10.39 8.55
N ARG A 127 -7.06 -10.47 9.04
CA ARG A 127 -6.77 -10.96 10.39
C ARG A 127 -7.29 -10.03 11.48
N LEU A 128 -7.19 -8.71 11.29
CA LEU A 128 -7.59 -7.72 12.29
C LEU A 128 -9.09 -7.38 12.25
N TYR A 129 -9.73 -7.46 11.08
CA TYR A 129 -11.13 -7.04 10.90
C TYR A 129 -12.13 -7.71 11.86
N PRO A 130 -12.03 -9.02 12.19
CA PRO A 130 -12.93 -9.67 13.15
C PRO A 130 -12.95 -9.03 14.54
N HIS A 131 -11.85 -8.39 14.95
CA HIS A 131 -11.79 -7.72 16.25
C HIS A 131 -12.68 -6.47 16.34
N THR A 132 -13.18 -5.97 15.22
CA THR A 132 -14.05 -4.79 15.14
C THR A 132 -15.48 -5.06 15.63
N GLY A 133 -15.91 -6.33 15.61
CA GLY A 133 -17.24 -6.75 16.02
C GLY A 133 -18.36 -6.12 15.19
N ILE A 134 -19.58 -6.15 15.72
CA ILE A 134 -20.78 -5.66 15.02
C ILE A 134 -20.65 -4.17 14.66
N SER A 135 -20.09 -3.35 15.55
CA SER A 135 -19.91 -1.91 15.31
C SER A 135 -19.02 -1.64 14.09
N GLY A 136 -17.98 -2.44 13.90
CA GLY A 136 -17.10 -2.31 12.73
C GLY A 136 -17.71 -2.73 11.41
N ALA A 137 -18.85 -3.44 11.43
CA ALA A 137 -19.59 -3.84 10.23
C ALA A 137 -20.65 -2.80 9.82
N ALA A 138 -20.91 -1.76 10.62
CA ALA A 138 -21.86 -0.71 10.28
C ALA A 138 -21.40 0.05 9.02
N ILE A 139 -22.37 0.40 8.16
CA ILE A 139 -22.09 0.88 6.79
C ILE A 139 -21.34 2.20 6.72
N ASP A 140 -21.56 3.04 7.72
CA ASP A 140 -21.02 4.38 7.92
C ASP A 140 -19.79 4.37 8.86
N HIS A 141 -19.44 3.22 9.43
CA HIS A 141 -18.27 3.10 10.29
C HIS A 141 -16.99 3.20 9.47
N GLU A 142 -16.07 4.07 9.89
CA GLU A 142 -14.84 4.38 9.15
C GLU A 142 -14.01 3.12 8.84
N ILE A 143 -13.88 2.20 9.82
CA ILE A 143 -13.18 0.92 9.63
C ILE A 143 -13.79 0.11 8.48
N ASN A 144 -15.12 0.05 8.36
CA ASN A 144 -15.80 -0.68 7.28
C ASN A 144 -15.57 -0.02 5.92
N ILE A 145 -15.58 1.32 5.88
CA ILE A 145 -15.31 2.09 4.66
C ILE A 145 -13.89 1.77 4.18
N ILE A 146 -12.89 1.85 5.07
CA ILE A 146 -11.49 1.57 4.71
C ILE A 146 -11.31 0.11 4.30
N PHE A 147 -11.91 -0.83 5.04
CA PHE A 147 -11.91 -2.25 4.67
C PHE A 147 -12.41 -2.43 3.23
N ARG A 148 -13.60 -1.93 2.90
CA ARG A 148 -14.15 -2.02 1.53
C ARG A 148 -13.28 -1.33 0.50
N ASN A 149 -12.69 -0.17 0.81
CA ASN A 149 -11.81 0.53 -0.10
C ASN A 149 -10.54 -0.28 -0.41
N ILE A 150 -9.92 -0.90 0.60
CA ILE A 150 -8.75 -1.79 0.41
C ILE A 150 -9.12 -2.95 -0.52
N PHE A 151 -10.24 -3.63 -0.29
CA PHE A 151 -10.66 -4.76 -1.14
C PHE A 151 -11.20 -4.37 -2.51
N THR A 152 -11.67 -3.12 -2.67
CA THR A 152 -12.03 -2.57 -3.98
C THR A 152 -10.77 -2.25 -4.77
N ALA A 153 -9.80 -1.57 -4.15
CA ALA A 153 -8.51 -1.28 -4.77
C ALA A 153 -7.77 -2.58 -5.14
N SER A 154 -7.92 -3.64 -4.34
CA SER A 154 -7.29 -4.93 -4.63
C SER A 154 -7.73 -5.56 -5.94
N GLN A 155 -8.84 -5.14 -6.55
CA GLN A 155 -9.27 -5.62 -7.87
C GLN A 155 -8.38 -5.12 -9.02
N HIS A 156 -7.44 -4.21 -8.75
CA HIS A 156 -6.50 -3.72 -9.75
C HIS A 156 -5.39 -4.75 -10.01
N LYS A 157 -5.39 -5.36 -11.21
CA LYS A 157 -4.49 -6.47 -11.59
C LYS A 157 -2.98 -6.18 -11.41
N LEU A 158 -2.55 -4.92 -11.54
CA LEU A 158 -1.12 -4.54 -11.52
C LEU A 158 -0.39 -5.00 -10.24
N LEU A 159 -1.07 -4.94 -9.09
CA LEU A 159 -0.51 -5.26 -7.78
C LEU A 159 -1.06 -6.58 -7.19
N GLN A 160 -1.84 -7.34 -7.94
CA GLN A 160 -2.26 -8.68 -7.54
C GLN A 160 -1.15 -9.69 -7.88
N LYS A 161 -0.82 -10.57 -6.94
CA LYS A 161 -0.20 -11.86 -7.30
C LYS A 161 -1.28 -12.73 -7.92
N SER A 162 -0.94 -13.43 -9.00
CA SER A 162 -1.87 -14.36 -9.67
C SER A 162 -2.44 -15.36 -8.67
N LEU A 163 -3.77 -15.49 -8.65
CA LEU A 163 -4.52 -16.50 -7.89
C LEU A 163 -4.12 -17.92 -8.29
#